data_AF-A0A4Q2ZD68-F1
#
_entry.id   AF-A0A4Q2ZD68-F1
#
_cell.length_a   1.000
_cell.length_b   1.000
_cell.length_c   1.000
_cell.angle_alpha   90.00
_cell.angle_beta   90.00
_cell.angle_gamma   90.00
#
_symmetry.space_group_name_H-M   'P 1'
#
loop_
_entity.id
_entity.type
_entity.pdbx_description
1 polymer ?
#
loop_
_entity_poly.entity_id
_entity_poly.type
_entity_poly.pdbx_seq_one_letter_code
_entity_poly.pdbx_strand_id
1 'polypeptide(L)'
;MRRTLLSLTVLFAAFASQAAAIQPGKASPGPDTKRPSCLGAEGYSSAFGGRRTFFLPPDVMERLKSSRGTDARVSAAYDALMAKAEAAMKRTLYTVVDKRTVPPSGDRHDYLSVGPYWWPDPSKPNGLPFIRRDGEINPDRSTDKYDLSDLEGMSKDVETLSLAYYFSENPRFAGRAASLVRTWFLDPRTRMNPNMNYGQAVPGREEGRAEGVIDTTRLQRVIDGVGLIAPAGKLTAAEQTGLEKWFGDYLEWMRTSKNGRAEDAAKNNHAIWFDAQATQFALFARRPDLAKAVAEAFPKRRIAPQFQPDGSLPLEIARTRSFHYSVYA
;
A
#
# COMPACT_ATOMS: atom_id res chain seq x y z
N MET A 1 14.60 1.24 -27.86
CA MET A 1 13.15 1.37 -27.60
C MET A 1 12.94 1.86 -26.18
N ARG A 2 12.52 3.12 -26.02
CA ARG A 2 12.14 3.75 -24.74
C ARG A 2 10.80 3.17 -24.27
N ARG A 3 10.73 2.61 -23.05
CA ARG A 3 9.48 2.39 -22.31
C ARG A 3 9.67 2.63 -20.82
N THR A 4 9.31 3.84 -20.40
CA THR A 4 8.42 4.15 -19.26
C THR A 4 8.59 3.34 -17.97
N LEU A 5 9.54 3.75 -17.12
CA LEU A 5 9.51 3.53 -15.66
C LEU A 5 9.42 4.90 -14.96
N LEU A 6 8.25 5.52 -14.97
CA LEU A 6 7.98 6.71 -14.16
C LEU A 6 6.51 6.69 -13.74
N SER A 7 6.19 5.95 -12.69
CA SER A 7 4.88 6.02 -12.03
C SER A 7 4.92 5.34 -10.66
N LEU A 8 5.52 6.01 -9.67
CA LEU A 8 4.90 6.28 -8.36
C LEU A 8 5.73 7.19 -7.44
N THR A 9 6.95 7.57 -7.84
CA THR A 9 7.81 8.44 -7.01
C THR A 9 7.53 9.95 -7.13
N VAL A 10 6.69 10.40 -8.07
CA VAL A 10 6.63 11.83 -8.44
C VAL A 10 5.76 12.70 -7.52
N LEU A 11 4.91 12.15 -6.65
CA LEU A 11 4.16 12.99 -5.70
C LEU A 11 4.87 13.18 -4.34
N PHE A 12 5.73 12.25 -3.93
CA PHE A 12 6.54 12.39 -2.70
C PHE A 12 7.99 12.84 -2.96
N ALA A 13 8.60 12.50 -4.11
CA ALA A 13 9.97 12.94 -4.40
C ALA A 13 10.10 14.41 -4.85
N ALA A 14 9.00 15.11 -5.14
CA ALA A 14 9.05 16.55 -5.38
C ALA A 14 9.32 17.36 -4.09
N PHE A 15 9.26 16.73 -2.90
CA PHE A 15 9.52 17.38 -1.61
C PHE A 15 10.66 16.78 -0.80
N ALA A 16 11.27 15.66 -1.22
CA ALA A 16 12.33 14.99 -0.46
C ALA A 16 13.76 15.26 -0.95
N SER A 17 13.96 15.91 -2.11
CA SER A 17 15.31 16.08 -2.69
C SER A 17 15.92 17.49 -2.56
N GLN A 18 15.48 18.31 -1.59
CA GLN A 18 16.17 19.56 -1.24
C GLN A 18 16.17 19.79 0.28
N ALA A 19 16.86 18.91 1.02
CA ALA A 19 17.33 19.21 2.37
C ALA A 19 18.70 19.93 2.37
N ALA A 20 19.21 20.34 1.21
CA ALA A 20 20.50 21.02 1.08
C ALA A 20 20.42 22.17 0.08
N ALA A 21 19.66 23.22 0.43
CA ALA A 21 19.84 24.62 0.02
C ALA A 21 18.58 25.42 0.43
N ILE A 22 18.42 25.67 1.73
CA ILE A 22 17.43 26.63 2.20
C ILE A 22 18.01 28.03 1.95
N GLN A 23 17.65 28.65 0.83
CA GLN A 23 17.56 30.11 0.80
C GLN A 23 16.16 30.52 1.27
N PRO A 24 16.02 31.60 2.06
CA PRO A 24 14.76 31.95 2.71
C PRO A 24 13.81 32.61 1.71
N GLY A 25 13.11 31.79 0.93
CA GLY A 25 11.98 32.19 0.10
C GLY A 25 10.68 32.06 0.88
N LYS A 26 10.02 33.19 1.13
CA LYS A 26 8.75 33.30 1.88
C LYS A 26 7.66 32.36 1.37
N ALA A 27 7.35 31.33 2.16
CA ALA A 27 6.00 30.81 2.39
C ALA A 27 6.02 29.81 3.57
N SER A 28 6.57 30.23 4.71
CA SER A 28 6.26 29.56 5.97
C SER A 28 4.81 29.90 6.33
N PRO A 29 3.97 28.94 6.75
CA PRO A 29 2.65 29.26 7.29
C PRO A 29 2.82 30.22 8.46
N GLY A 30 1.96 31.24 8.53
CA GLY A 30 1.81 32.02 9.76
C GLY A 30 1.52 31.07 10.94
N PRO A 31 2.00 31.36 12.16
CA PRO A 31 1.95 30.44 13.30
C PRO A 31 0.56 30.08 13.85
N ASP A 32 -0.55 30.44 13.19
CA ASP A 32 -1.86 30.57 13.86
C ASP A 32 -3.04 29.81 13.23
N THR A 33 -2.77 28.81 12.38
CA THR A 33 -3.83 27.83 12.01
C THR A 33 -3.50 26.47 12.63
N LYS A 34 -4.36 26.01 13.55
CA LYS A 34 -4.25 24.67 14.14
C LYS A 34 -4.27 23.64 13.02
N ARG A 35 -3.17 22.89 12.85
CA ARG A 35 -3.12 21.78 11.89
C ARG A 35 -4.25 20.78 12.22
N PRO A 36 -4.94 20.22 11.22
CA PRO A 36 -5.92 19.16 11.44
C PRO A 36 -5.29 18.01 12.22
N SER A 37 -6.03 17.47 13.20
CA SER A 37 -5.60 16.31 13.98
C SER A 37 -6.31 15.05 13.49
N CYS A 38 -5.57 13.95 13.42
CA CYS A 38 -6.13 12.63 13.13
C CYS A 38 -6.74 12.07 14.43
N LEU A 39 -8.05 11.83 14.45
CA LEU A 39 -8.80 11.43 15.63
C LEU A 39 -8.91 9.90 15.74
N GLY A 40 -7.76 9.23 15.71
CA GLY A 40 -7.68 7.77 15.83
C GLY A 40 -8.53 7.07 14.78
N ALA A 41 -9.51 6.29 15.22
CA ALA A 41 -10.41 5.56 14.33
C ALA A 41 -11.26 6.48 13.44
N GLU A 42 -11.50 7.74 13.78
CA GLU A 42 -12.24 8.66 12.90
C GLU A 42 -11.36 9.30 11.82
N GLY A 43 -10.05 9.06 11.85
CA GLY A 43 -9.11 9.66 10.91
C GLY A 43 -9.22 11.19 10.91
N TYR A 44 -9.14 11.80 9.73
CA TYR A 44 -9.37 13.23 9.51
C TYR A 44 -10.83 13.60 9.19
N SER A 45 -11.80 12.68 9.35
CA SER A 45 -13.17 12.83 8.83
C SER A 45 -13.82 14.16 9.20
N SER A 46 -13.76 14.56 10.47
CA SER A 46 -14.38 15.81 10.97
C SER A 46 -13.74 17.07 10.40
N ALA A 47 -12.45 17.03 10.06
CA ALA A 47 -11.69 18.14 9.50
C ALA A 47 -11.58 18.06 7.96
N PHE A 48 -12.17 17.05 7.32
CA PHE A 48 -12.00 16.80 5.88
C PHE A 48 -13.30 16.55 5.11
N GLY A 49 -14.41 17.14 5.59
CA GLY A 49 -15.71 17.03 4.94
C GLY A 49 -16.21 15.59 4.85
N GLY A 50 -16.05 14.82 5.93
CA GLY A 50 -16.46 13.42 6.02
C GLY A 50 -15.47 12.42 5.40
N ARG A 51 -14.33 12.88 4.87
CA ARG A 51 -13.30 12.00 4.30
C ARG A 51 -12.45 11.41 5.41
N ARG A 52 -12.72 10.15 5.73
CA ARG A 52 -11.98 9.38 6.74
C ARG A 52 -10.65 8.87 6.17
N THR A 53 -9.66 9.76 6.11
CA THR A 53 -8.26 9.44 5.75
C THR A 53 -7.36 9.39 6.99
N PHE A 54 -6.19 8.77 6.88
CA PHE A 54 -5.21 8.60 7.95
C PHE A 54 -3.82 9.12 7.56
N PHE A 55 -3.41 8.94 6.31
CA PHE A 55 -2.10 9.38 5.82
C PHE A 55 -2.18 10.63 4.92
N LEU A 56 -3.34 10.89 4.32
CA LEU A 56 -3.61 12.11 3.55
C LEU A 56 -4.20 13.21 4.47
N PRO A 57 -3.39 14.15 4.99
CA PRO A 57 -3.88 15.20 5.85
C PRO A 57 -4.63 16.29 5.04
N PRO A 58 -5.73 16.84 5.59
CA PRO A 58 -6.60 17.77 4.86
C PRO A 58 -5.90 19.03 4.39
N ASP A 59 -5.03 19.60 5.24
CA ASP A 59 -4.36 20.87 4.96
C ASP A 59 -3.41 20.76 3.75
N VAL A 60 -2.73 19.62 3.58
CA VAL A 60 -1.89 19.37 2.39
C VAL A 60 -2.76 19.21 1.15
N MET A 61 -3.82 18.41 1.24
CA MET A 61 -4.71 18.12 0.12
C MET A 61 -5.44 19.38 -0.38
N GLU A 62 -5.93 20.21 0.53
CA GLU A 62 -6.62 21.46 0.23
C GLU A 62 -5.68 22.52 -0.34
N ARG A 63 -4.44 22.63 0.17
CA ARG A 63 -3.41 23.49 -0.43
C ARG A 63 -3.10 23.10 -1.87
N LEU A 64 -2.91 21.80 -2.13
CA LEU A 64 -2.67 21.32 -3.50
C LEU A 64 -3.87 21.57 -4.40
N LYS A 65 -5.09 21.41 -3.88
CA LYS A 65 -6.31 21.63 -4.68
C LYS A 65 -6.49 23.10 -5.02
N SER A 66 -6.23 24.01 -4.09
CA SER A 66 -6.36 25.46 -4.31
C SER A 66 -5.24 26.04 -5.18
N SER A 67 -4.04 25.46 -5.14
CA SER A 67 -2.91 25.92 -5.96
C SER A 67 -2.92 25.40 -7.40
N ARG A 68 -3.88 24.55 -7.79
CA ARG A 68 -3.95 23.98 -9.15
C ARG A 68 -3.94 25.02 -10.26
N GLY A 69 -4.59 26.17 -10.05
CA GLY A 69 -4.68 27.25 -11.05
C GLY A 69 -3.50 28.23 -11.03
N THR A 70 -2.63 28.17 -10.03
CA THR A 70 -1.59 29.18 -9.79
C THR A 70 -0.17 28.61 -9.75
N ASP A 71 -0.01 27.32 -9.45
CA ASP A 71 1.28 26.62 -9.47
C ASP A 71 1.35 25.68 -10.69
N ALA A 72 2.26 25.99 -11.61
CA ALA A 72 2.47 25.21 -12.84
C ALA A 72 2.84 23.75 -12.59
N ARG A 73 3.55 23.44 -11.49
CA ARG A 73 3.92 22.06 -11.14
C ARG A 73 2.70 21.27 -10.67
N VAL A 74 1.83 21.91 -9.88
CA VAL A 74 0.58 21.29 -9.41
C VAL A 74 -0.39 21.10 -10.56
N SER A 75 -0.49 22.08 -11.47
CA SER A 75 -1.28 21.96 -12.71
C SER A 75 -0.81 20.76 -13.56
N ALA A 76 0.50 20.65 -13.83
CA ALA A 76 1.05 19.53 -14.58
C ALA A 76 0.84 18.16 -13.89
N ALA A 77 0.95 18.12 -12.55
CA ALA A 77 0.67 16.92 -11.77
C ALA A 77 -0.81 16.52 -11.82
N TYR A 78 -1.72 17.49 -11.80
CA TYR A 78 -3.16 17.28 -11.98
C TYR A 78 -3.48 16.70 -13.36
N ASP A 79 -2.91 17.24 -14.44
CA ASP A 79 -3.14 16.72 -15.79
C ASP A 79 -2.62 15.28 -15.93
N ALA A 80 -1.45 14.99 -15.36
CA ALA A 80 -0.91 13.63 -15.31
C ALA A 80 -1.79 12.68 -14.48
N LEU A 81 -2.38 13.16 -13.37
CA LEU A 81 -3.33 12.39 -12.58
C LEU A 81 -4.61 12.09 -13.37
N MET A 82 -5.18 13.09 -14.07
CA MET A 82 -6.36 12.91 -14.91
C MET A 82 -6.11 11.90 -16.03
N ALA A 83 -4.97 12.00 -16.73
CA ALA A 83 -4.60 11.04 -17.76
C ALA A 83 -4.49 9.60 -17.24
N LYS A 84 -3.90 9.42 -16.04
CA LYS A 84 -3.83 8.11 -15.37
C LYS A 84 -5.21 7.60 -14.95
N ALA A 85 -6.07 8.48 -14.43
CA ALA A 85 -7.43 8.13 -14.02
C ALA A 85 -8.26 7.67 -15.23
N GLU A 86 -8.16 8.37 -16.37
CA GLU A 86 -8.83 7.98 -17.61
C GLU A 86 -8.33 6.64 -18.15
N ALA A 87 -7.05 6.33 -17.98
CA ALA A 87 -6.52 5.01 -18.30
C ALA A 87 -7.08 3.94 -17.35
N ALA A 88 -7.12 4.21 -16.03
CA ALA A 88 -7.66 3.30 -15.02
C ALA A 88 -9.17 3.02 -15.23
N MET A 89 -9.93 4.00 -15.73
CA MET A 89 -11.34 3.81 -16.10
C MET A 89 -11.56 2.72 -17.16
N LYS A 90 -10.55 2.45 -18.00
CA LYS A 90 -10.62 1.50 -19.12
C LYS A 90 -10.07 0.11 -18.79
N ARG A 91 -9.37 -0.05 -17.67
CA ARG A 91 -8.83 -1.35 -17.25
C ARG A 91 -9.94 -2.27 -16.79
N THR A 92 -9.75 -3.58 -16.87
CA THR A 92 -10.64 -4.55 -16.23
C THR A 92 -10.59 -4.40 -14.71
N LEU A 93 -11.60 -4.94 -14.02
CA LEU A 93 -11.53 -5.07 -12.56
C LEU A 93 -10.52 -6.17 -12.23
N TYR A 94 -9.92 -6.08 -11.04
CA TYR A 94 -8.91 -7.02 -10.56
C TYR A 94 -9.52 -7.94 -9.51
N THR A 95 -9.09 -9.20 -9.48
CA THR A 95 -9.50 -10.16 -8.46
C THR A 95 -8.44 -11.25 -8.30
N VAL A 96 -8.32 -11.79 -7.08
CA VAL A 96 -7.47 -12.95 -6.83
C VAL A 96 -7.97 -14.21 -7.51
N VAL A 97 -9.22 -14.30 -7.97
CA VAL A 97 -9.72 -15.58 -8.53
C VAL A 97 -9.28 -15.80 -9.99
N ASP A 98 -8.72 -14.77 -10.65
CA ASP A 98 -8.35 -14.80 -12.07
C ASP A 98 -6.98 -15.45 -12.34
N LYS A 99 -6.11 -15.56 -11.32
CA LYS A 99 -4.80 -16.20 -11.48
C LYS A 99 -4.90 -17.60 -12.06
N ARG A 100 -3.97 -17.97 -12.94
CA ARG A 100 -3.93 -19.32 -13.53
C ARG A 100 -3.54 -20.40 -12.53
N THR A 101 -2.64 -20.08 -11.59
CA THR A 101 -2.18 -21.03 -10.59
C THR A 101 -3.20 -21.17 -9.47
N VAL A 102 -3.61 -22.39 -9.17
CA VAL A 102 -4.48 -22.68 -8.02
C VAL A 102 -3.63 -22.66 -6.75
N PRO A 103 -4.02 -21.93 -5.68
CA PRO A 103 -3.34 -21.99 -4.40
C PRO A 103 -3.32 -23.41 -3.83
N PRO A 104 -2.32 -23.77 -3.00
CA PRO A 104 -2.26 -25.08 -2.37
C PRO A 104 -3.50 -25.47 -1.55
N SER A 105 -4.27 -24.51 -1.04
CA SER A 105 -5.57 -24.77 -0.38
C SER A 105 -6.64 -25.34 -1.31
N GLY A 106 -6.49 -25.16 -2.63
CA GLY A 106 -7.55 -25.39 -3.61
C GLY A 106 -8.57 -24.23 -3.70
N ASP A 107 -8.51 -23.25 -2.80
CA ASP A 107 -9.41 -22.08 -2.80
C ASP A 107 -8.81 -20.95 -3.63
N ARG A 108 -9.51 -20.54 -4.71
CA ARG A 108 -9.08 -19.42 -5.57
C ARG A 108 -9.13 -18.06 -4.88
N HIS A 109 -9.89 -17.94 -3.79
CA HIS A 109 -9.99 -16.71 -3.00
C HIS A 109 -8.75 -16.46 -2.14
N ASP A 110 -7.87 -17.45 -1.96
CA ASP A 110 -6.59 -17.23 -1.28
C ASP A 110 -5.59 -16.52 -2.19
N TYR A 111 -4.95 -15.47 -1.67
CA TYR A 111 -3.91 -14.74 -2.38
C TYR A 111 -2.65 -15.59 -2.54
N LEU A 112 -2.12 -15.64 -3.77
CA LEU A 112 -0.90 -16.36 -4.12
C LEU A 112 0.08 -15.44 -4.84
N SER A 113 1.30 -15.35 -4.34
CA SER A 113 2.42 -14.70 -5.04
C SER A 113 3.70 -15.51 -4.87
N VAL A 114 4.73 -15.20 -5.68
CA VAL A 114 6.06 -15.82 -5.57
C VAL A 114 7.10 -14.78 -5.15
N GLY A 115 8.03 -15.22 -4.29
CA GLY A 115 9.07 -14.36 -3.76
C GLY A 115 9.93 -13.75 -4.88
N PRO A 116 10.29 -12.44 -4.79
CA PRO A 116 10.84 -11.69 -5.92
C PRO A 116 12.14 -12.25 -6.47
N TYR A 117 12.97 -12.83 -5.60
CA TYR A 117 14.34 -13.23 -5.91
C TYR A 117 14.50 -14.74 -6.10
N TRP A 118 13.40 -15.47 -6.27
CA TRP A 118 13.43 -16.91 -6.42
C TRP A 118 13.22 -17.32 -7.88
N TRP A 119 14.18 -18.09 -8.40
CA TRP A 119 14.28 -18.47 -9.81
C TRP A 119 14.30 -19.98 -9.96
N PRO A 120 13.79 -20.54 -11.09
CA PRO A 120 14.01 -21.94 -11.42
C PRO A 120 15.51 -22.28 -11.40
N ASP A 121 15.85 -23.44 -10.84
CA ASP A 121 17.21 -23.96 -10.82
C ASP A 121 17.56 -24.59 -12.19
N PRO A 122 18.45 -23.98 -13.00
CA PRO A 122 18.78 -24.51 -14.33
C PRO A 122 19.51 -25.85 -14.27
N SER A 123 20.02 -26.26 -13.11
CA SER A 123 20.66 -27.58 -12.93
C SER A 123 19.66 -28.73 -12.74
N LYS A 124 18.37 -28.42 -12.62
CA LYS A 124 17.31 -29.41 -12.33
C LYS A 124 16.37 -29.55 -13.53
N PRO A 125 15.98 -30.78 -13.92
CA PRO A 125 15.13 -31.01 -15.10
C PRO A 125 13.79 -30.25 -15.08
N ASN A 126 13.23 -30.03 -13.88
CA ASN A 126 11.97 -29.33 -13.68
C ASN A 126 12.15 -27.92 -13.07
N GLY A 127 13.39 -27.44 -12.94
CA GLY A 127 13.68 -26.14 -12.34
C GLY A 127 13.43 -26.04 -10.83
N LEU A 128 13.16 -27.15 -10.13
CA LEU A 128 12.83 -27.17 -8.70
C LEU A 128 13.91 -27.87 -7.86
N PRO A 129 14.10 -27.45 -6.59
CA PRO A 129 13.48 -26.29 -5.95
C PRO A 129 14.04 -24.97 -6.50
N PHE A 130 13.27 -23.88 -6.43
CA PHE A 130 13.79 -22.57 -6.83
C PHE A 130 15.02 -22.18 -6.00
N ILE A 131 15.91 -21.37 -6.59
CA ILE A 131 17.13 -20.83 -5.98
C ILE A 131 17.06 -19.31 -5.86
N ARG A 132 17.69 -18.76 -4.82
CA ARG A 132 17.67 -17.32 -4.53
C ARG A 132 18.75 -16.57 -5.31
N ARG A 133 18.38 -15.48 -5.98
CA ARG A 133 19.26 -14.51 -6.65
C ARG A 133 18.94 -13.10 -6.15
N ASP A 134 19.62 -12.68 -5.08
CA ASP A 134 19.26 -11.44 -4.36
C ASP A 134 19.42 -10.19 -5.23
N GLY A 135 18.37 -9.38 -5.34
CA GLY A 135 18.34 -8.18 -6.18
C GLY A 135 17.88 -8.43 -7.63
N GLU A 136 17.83 -9.68 -8.09
CA GLU A 136 17.36 -10.06 -9.42
C GLU A 136 15.90 -10.50 -9.38
N ILE A 137 14.99 -9.62 -9.81
CA ILE A 137 13.55 -9.92 -9.78
C ILE A 137 13.19 -10.93 -10.88
N ASN A 138 12.64 -12.08 -10.49
CA ASN A 138 12.03 -13.03 -11.42
C ASN A 138 10.75 -12.42 -12.01
N PRO A 139 10.68 -12.16 -13.33
CA PRO A 139 9.51 -11.53 -13.95
C PRO A 139 8.26 -12.42 -13.91
N ASP A 140 8.41 -13.74 -13.74
CA ASP A 140 7.28 -14.69 -13.69
C ASP A 140 6.29 -14.34 -12.56
N ARG A 141 6.80 -13.75 -11.46
CA ARG A 141 5.98 -13.30 -10.32
C ARG A 141 4.91 -12.26 -10.67
N SER A 142 5.07 -11.58 -11.81
CA SER A 142 4.20 -10.49 -12.28
C SER A 142 3.36 -10.88 -13.49
N THR A 143 3.26 -12.18 -13.79
CA THR A 143 2.37 -12.73 -14.81
C THR A 143 0.99 -13.05 -14.24
N ASP A 144 0.05 -13.42 -15.10
CA ASP A 144 -1.28 -13.92 -14.76
C ASP A 144 -1.28 -15.28 -14.01
N LYS A 145 -0.10 -15.82 -13.69
CA LYS A 145 0.02 -17.01 -12.82
C LYS A 145 -0.24 -16.68 -11.36
N TYR A 146 -0.10 -15.44 -10.94
CA TYR A 146 -0.10 -15.02 -9.54
C TYR A 146 -0.85 -13.68 -9.37
N ASP A 147 -1.16 -13.33 -8.12
CA ASP A 147 -2.03 -12.19 -7.80
C ASP A 147 -1.30 -10.85 -7.63
N LEU A 148 0.04 -10.85 -7.60
CA LEU A 148 0.80 -9.64 -7.26
C LEU A 148 0.51 -8.45 -8.18
N SER A 149 0.46 -8.71 -9.50
CA SER A 149 0.19 -7.66 -10.49
C SER A 149 -1.21 -7.09 -10.35
N ASP A 150 -2.17 -7.93 -9.98
CA ASP A 150 -3.56 -7.54 -9.76
C ASP A 150 -3.73 -6.78 -8.44
N LEU A 151 -3.05 -7.20 -7.37
CA LEU A 151 -3.01 -6.44 -6.11
C LEU A 151 -2.38 -5.06 -6.29
N GLU A 152 -1.27 -4.97 -7.03
CA GLU A 152 -0.64 -3.68 -7.37
C GLU A 152 -1.57 -2.82 -8.23
N GLY A 153 -2.13 -3.38 -9.30
CA GLY A 153 -3.04 -2.71 -10.21
C GLY A 153 -4.27 -2.16 -9.49
N MET A 154 -4.95 -3.02 -8.72
CA MET A 154 -6.11 -2.67 -7.90
C MET A 154 -5.79 -1.52 -6.96
N SER A 155 -4.73 -1.67 -6.15
CA SER A 155 -4.40 -0.68 -5.12
C SER A 155 -4.03 0.68 -5.72
N LYS A 156 -3.26 0.67 -6.82
CA LYS A 156 -2.84 1.88 -7.54
C LYS A 156 -4.00 2.57 -8.24
N ASP A 157 -4.94 1.79 -8.79
CA ASP A 157 -6.08 2.36 -9.49
C ASP A 157 -7.12 2.90 -8.51
N VAL A 158 -7.34 2.26 -7.36
CA VAL A 158 -8.14 2.85 -6.28
C VAL A 158 -7.57 4.21 -5.87
N GLU A 159 -6.26 4.28 -5.57
CA GLU A 159 -5.56 5.52 -5.21
C GLU A 159 -5.70 6.60 -6.31
N THR A 160 -5.40 6.23 -7.56
CA THR A 160 -5.45 7.14 -8.71
C THR A 160 -6.86 7.70 -8.91
N LEU A 161 -7.87 6.84 -8.88
CA LEU A 161 -9.26 7.21 -9.11
C LEU A 161 -9.83 8.02 -7.92
N SER A 162 -9.46 7.68 -6.68
CA SER A 162 -9.90 8.43 -5.51
C SER A 162 -9.30 9.84 -5.44
N LEU A 163 -8.01 9.97 -5.77
CA LEU A 163 -7.36 11.28 -5.89
C LEU A 163 -7.97 12.08 -7.05
N ALA A 164 -8.22 11.43 -8.19
CA ALA A 164 -8.84 12.09 -9.32
C ALA A 164 -10.24 12.60 -8.99
N TYR A 165 -11.05 11.80 -8.28
CA TYR A 165 -12.32 12.26 -7.73
C TYR A 165 -12.14 13.47 -6.80
N TYR A 166 -11.21 13.43 -5.85
CA TYR A 166 -11.01 14.53 -4.92
C TYR A 166 -10.67 15.86 -5.63
N PHE A 167 -9.72 15.84 -6.57
CA PHE A 167 -9.26 17.06 -7.24
C PHE A 167 -10.18 17.55 -8.36
N SER A 168 -10.85 16.65 -9.08
CA SER A 168 -11.74 17.02 -10.20
C SER A 168 -13.22 17.13 -9.80
N GLU A 169 -13.59 16.57 -8.64
CA GLU A 169 -14.96 16.40 -8.17
C GLU A 169 -15.84 15.54 -9.09
N ASN A 170 -15.25 14.84 -10.06
CA ASN A 170 -15.99 14.02 -11.00
C ASN A 170 -16.37 12.66 -10.39
N PRO A 171 -17.67 12.39 -10.14
CA PRO A 171 -18.11 11.21 -9.40
C PRO A 171 -17.90 9.89 -10.14
N ARG A 172 -17.61 9.89 -11.45
CA ARG A 172 -17.32 8.66 -12.20
C ARG A 172 -16.07 7.94 -11.68
N PHE A 173 -15.06 8.71 -11.26
CA PHE A 173 -13.82 8.15 -10.72
C PHE A 173 -14.08 7.48 -9.36
N ALA A 174 -14.88 8.11 -8.49
CA ALA A 174 -15.33 7.50 -7.24
C ALA A 174 -16.14 6.21 -7.48
N GLY A 175 -17.03 6.21 -8.47
CA GLY A 175 -17.79 5.02 -8.85
C GLY A 175 -16.89 3.86 -9.27
N ARG A 176 -15.87 4.14 -10.09
CA ARG A 176 -14.90 3.12 -10.52
C ARG A 176 -14.04 2.60 -9.37
N ALA A 177 -13.55 3.48 -8.49
CA ALA A 177 -12.82 3.10 -7.29
C ALA A 177 -13.65 2.17 -6.40
N ALA A 178 -14.94 2.49 -6.18
CA ALA A 178 -15.84 1.63 -5.42
C ALA A 178 -16.04 0.25 -6.06
N SER A 179 -16.11 0.15 -7.39
CA SER A 179 -16.19 -1.15 -8.08
C SER A 179 -14.93 -2.00 -7.90
N LEU A 180 -13.75 -1.40 -7.91
CA LEU A 180 -12.48 -2.09 -7.63
C LEU A 180 -12.48 -2.66 -6.20
N VAL A 181 -12.83 -1.82 -5.21
CA VAL A 181 -12.93 -2.21 -3.80
C VAL A 181 -13.95 -3.34 -3.61
N ARG A 182 -15.15 -3.20 -4.19
CA ARG A 182 -16.20 -4.23 -4.09
C ARG A 182 -15.73 -5.57 -4.64
N THR A 183 -15.10 -5.57 -5.82
CA THR A 183 -14.63 -6.79 -6.48
C THR A 183 -13.54 -7.48 -5.66
N TRP A 184 -12.58 -6.71 -5.14
CA TRP A 184 -11.44 -7.28 -4.42
C TRP A 184 -11.78 -7.74 -3.00
N PHE A 185 -12.68 -7.05 -2.29
CA PHE A 185 -12.87 -7.30 -0.86
C PHE A 185 -14.24 -7.88 -0.47
N LEU A 186 -15.29 -7.62 -1.26
CA LEU A 186 -16.67 -7.76 -0.78
C LEU A 186 -17.50 -8.77 -1.58
N ASP A 187 -17.41 -8.78 -2.92
CA ASP A 187 -18.21 -9.69 -3.76
C ASP A 187 -17.77 -11.14 -3.48
N PRO A 188 -18.66 -12.01 -2.98
CA PRO A 188 -18.31 -13.37 -2.59
C PRO A 188 -17.79 -14.23 -3.74
N ARG A 189 -17.98 -13.83 -5.00
CA ARG A 189 -17.48 -14.54 -6.18
C ARG A 189 -16.03 -14.19 -6.53
N THR A 190 -15.52 -13.06 -6.04
CA THR A 190 -14.23 -12.51 -6.45
C THR A 190 -13.35 -12.03 -5.29
N ARG A 191 -13.88 -11.95 -4.07
CA ARG A 191 -13.17 -11.37 -2.93
C ARG A 191 -11.90 -12.15 -2.58
N MET A 192 -10.89 -11.46 -2.10
CA MET A 192 -9.73 -12.06 -1.47
C MET A 192 -10.07 -12.50 -0.04
N ASN A 193 -9.64 -13.69 0.38
CA ASN A 193 -9.68 -14.08 1.78
C ASN A 193 -8.69 -13.22 2.60
N PRO A 194 -9.03 -12.78 3.83
CA PRO A 194 -8.21 -11.85 4.61
C PRO A 194 -7.00 -12.54 5.26
N ASN A 195 -6.11 -13.13 4.45
CA ASN A 195 -4.89 -13.80 4.88
C ASN A 195 -3.80 -13.75 3.80
N MET A 196 -2.55 -13.99 4.19
CA MET A 196 -1.40 -14.15 3.27
C MET A 196 -0.71 -15.50 3.49
N ASN A 197 -1.49 -16.57 3.61
CA ASN A 197 -0.96 -17.92 3.82
C ASN A 197 -0.03 -18.37 2.69
N TYR A 198 -0.33 -17.95 1.45
CA TYR A 198 0.43 -18.30 0.23
C TYR A 198 1.15 -17.09 -0.38
N GLY A 199 1.40 -16.05 0.42
CA GLY A 199 2.17 -14.89 0.01
C GLY A 199 3.66 -15.23 -0.18
N GLN A 200 4.22 -14.80 -1.30
CA GLN A 200 5.62 -14.99 -1.70
C GLN A 200 6.14 -16.42 -1.55
N ALA A 201 5.33 -17.39 -1.96
CA ALA A 201 5.71 -18.80 -2.12
C ALA A 201 7.05 -18.96 -2.83
N VAL A 202 7.72 -20.08 -2.54
CA VAL A 202 8.97 -20.50 -3.17
C VAL A 202 8.76 -21.91 -3.72
N PRO A 203 8.48 -22.05 -5.04
CA PRO A 203 8.21 -23.34 -5.65
C PRO A 203 9.26 -24.41 -5.30
N GLY A 204 8.78 -25.55 -4.83
CA GLY A 204 9.61 -26.67 -4.35
C GLY A 204 10.23 -26.48 -2.96
N ARG A 205 9.89 -25.42 -2.23
CA ARG A 205 10.38 -25.17 -0.85
C ARG A 205 9.27 -24.81 0.13
N GLU A 206 8.51 -23.76 -0.18
CA GLU A 206 7.56 -23.14 0.75
C GLU A 206 6.31 -22.70 -0.01
N GLU A 207 5.13 -23.07 0.51
CA GLU A 207 3.84 -22.69 -0.09
C GLU A 207 3.49 -21.22 0.13
N GLY A 208 4.10 -20.58 1.12
CA GLY A 208 4.00 -19.16 1.45
C GLY A 208 4.84 -18.87 2.68
N ARG A 209 5.20 -17.60 2.89
CA ARG A 209 6.19 -17.21 3.91
C ARG A 209 5.94 -15.83 4.49
N ALA A 210 6.67 -15.53 5.57
CA ALA A 210 6.57 -14.28 6.33
C ALA A 210 6.64 -13.04 5.43
N GLU A 211 7.63 -13.02 4.53
CA GLU A 211 7.89 -11.89 3.64
C GLU A 211 6.73 -11.60 2.66
N GLY A 212 5.80 -12.55 2.50
CA GLY A 212 4.56 -12.34 1.76
C GLY A 212 3.69 -11.22 2.32
N VAL A 213 3.74 -10.98 3.64
CA VAL A 213 2.97 -9.91 4.30
C VAL A 213 3.35 -8.52 3.77
N ILE A 214 4.58 -8.31 3.31
CA ILE A 214 4.98 -7.04 2.71
C ILE A 214 4.24 -6.72 1.41
N ASP A 215 3.66 -7.72 0.73
CA ASP A 215 2.87 -7.50 -0.48
C ASP A 215 1.65 -6.60 -0.19
N THR A 216 1.05 -6.72 1.01
CA THR A 216 -0.15 -5.96 1.41
C THR A 216 0.13 -4.53 1.88
N THR A 217 1.39 -4.06 1.91
CA THR A 217 1.70 -2.63 2.08
C THR A 217 0.96 -1.76 1.07
N ARG A 218 0.69 -2.34 -0.11
CA ARG A 218 -0.15 -1.77 -1.17
C ARG A 218 -1.55 -1.39 -0.72
N LEU A 219 -2.10 -2.03 0.31
CA LEU A 219 -3.46 -1.77 0.79
C LEU A 219 -3.57 -0.48 1.62
N GLN A 220 -2.45 0.10 2.08
CA GLN A 220 -2.44 1.37 2.83
C GLN A 220 -3.02 2.54 2.01
N ARG A 221 -2.75 2.60 0.71
CA ARG A 221 -3.38 3.59 -0.20
C ARG A 221 -4.86 3.31 -0.48
N VAL A 222 -5.32 2.07 -0.33
CA VAL A 222 -6.73 1.70 -0.54
C VAL A 222 -7.61 2.30 0.56
N ILE A 223 -7.18 2.21 1.83
CA ILE A 223 -7.97 2.73 2.96
C ILE A 223 -8.18 4.26 2.88
N ASP A 224 -7.15 5.00 2.47
CA ASP A 224 -7.27 6.45 2.24
C ASP A 224 -8.09 6.75 0.98
N GLY A 225 -7.96 5.93 -0.07
CA GLY A 225 -8.79 6.06 -1.26
C GLY A 225 -10.28 5.88 -0.96
N VAL A 226 -10.64 4.92 -0.11
CA VAL A 226 -12.01 4.72 0.40
C VAL A 226 -12.49 5.95 1.17
N GLY A 227 -11.65 6.49 2.06
CA GLY A 227 -11.93 7.72 2.78
C GLY A 227 -12.20 8.91 1.85
N LEU A 228 -11.38 9.09 0.81
CA LEU A 228 -11.52 10.18 -0.15
C LEU A 228 -12.83 10.13 -0.95
N ILE A 229 -13.30 8.93 -1.31
CA ILE A 229 -14.53 8.76 -2.10
C ILE A 229 -15.81 8.70 -1.26
N ALA A 230 -15.72 8.67 0.07
CA ALA A 230 -16.87 8.55 0.96
C ALA A 230 -17.99 9.58 0.67
N PRO A 231 -17.69 10.89 0.42
CA PRO A 231 -18.73 11.88 0.09
C PRO A 231 -19.49 11.60 -1.20
N ALA A 232 -18.98 10.75 -2.11
CA ALA A 232 -19.66 10.40 -3.35
C ALA A 232 -20.80 9.37 -3.15
N GLY A 233 -20.90 8.76 -1.96
CA GLY A 233 -21.94 7.77 -1.63
C GLY A 233 -21.91 6.52 -2.52
N LYS A 234 -20.72 6.13 -3.02
CA LYS A 234 -20.56 4.99 -3.96
C LYS A 234 -20.35 3.63 -3.27
N LEU A 235 -20.10 3.66 -1.97
CA LEU A 235 -20.14 2.51 -1.08
C LEU A 235 -21.27 2.72 -0.08
N THR A 236 -22.08 1.68 0.12
CA THR A 236 -23.12 1.66 1.16
C THR A 236 -22.51 1.54 2.55
N ALA A 237 -23.28 1.86 3.59
CA ALA A 237 -22.84 1.65 4.97
C ALA A 237 -22.47 0.18 5.25
N ALA A 238 -23.24 -0.78 4.70
CA ALA A 238 -22.96 -2.20 4.84
C ALA A 238 -21.64 -2.61 4.16
N GLU A 239 -21.34 -2.06 2.98
CA GLU A 239 -20.06 -2.28 2.30
C GLU A 239 -18.89 -1.67 3.07
N GLN A 240 -19.07 -0.47 3.65
CA GLN A 240 -18.07 0.14 4.53
C GLN A 240 -17.79 -0.74 5.75
N THR A 241 -18.82 -1.21 6.45
CA THR A 241 -18.66 -2.14 7.58
C THR A 241 -18.03 -3.46 7.16
N GLY A 242 -18.40 -4.01 6.00
CA GLY A 242 -17.79 -5.22 5.44
C GLY A 242 -16.30 -5.05 5.17
N LEU A 243 -15.89 -3.88 4.67
CA LEU A 243 -14.48 -3.57 4.42
C LEU A 243 -13.70 -3.38 5.72
N GLU A 244 -14.26 -2.64 6.70
CA GLU A 244 -13.68 -2.51 8.03
C GLU A 244 -13.49 -3.88 8.70
N LYS A 245 -14.47 -4.78 8.54
CA LYS A 245 -14.38 -6.16 9.00
C LYS A 245 -13.26 -6.93 8.29
N TRP A 246 -13.15 -6.83 6.96
CA TRP A 246 -12.09 -7.53 6.21
C TRP A 246 -10.69 -7.14 6.71
N PHE A 247 -10.44 -5.85 6.91
CA PHE A 247 -9.17 -5.37 7.46
C PHE A 247 -8.97 -5.78 8.92
N GLY A 248 -10.05 -5.85 9.72
CA GLY A 248 -10.00 -6.38 11.08
C GLY A 248 -9.64 -7.87 11.14
N ASP A 249 -10.25 -8.69 10.28
CA ASP A 249 -9.95 -10.11 10.14
C ASP A 249 -8.49 -10.31 9.66
N TYR A 250 -8.04 -9.52 8.68
CA TYR A 250 -6.67 -9.58 8.18
C TYR A 250 -5.66 -9.19 9.26
N LEU A 251 -5.95 -8.14 10.03
CA LEU A 251 -5.11 -7.71 11.14
C LEU A 251 -5.01 -8.78 12.24
N GLU A 252 -6.10 -9.50 12.52
CA GLU A 252 -6.07 -10.62 13.45
C GLU A 252 -5.19 -11.75 12.90
N TRP A 253 -5.33 -12.09 11.61
CA TRP A 253 -4.44 -13.05 10.94
C TRP A 253 -2.97 -12.61 10.98
N MET A 254 -2.66 -11.33 10.74
CA MET A 254 -1.29 -10.80 10.83
C MET A 254 -0.68 -11.02 12.21
N ARG A 255 -1.46 -10.92 13.28
CA ARG A 255 -0.96 -11.03 14.67
C ARG A 255 -0.91 -12.48 15.18
N THR A 256 -1.70 -13.37 14.60
CA THR A 256 -1.92 -14.73 15.15
C THR A 256 -1.52 -15.87 14.22
N SER A 257 -1.26 -15.61 12.94
CA SER A 257 -0.78 -16.64 12.02
C SER A 257 0.72 -16.90 12.19
N LYS A 258 1.18 -18.05 11.68
CA LYS A 258 2.61 -18.38 11.62
C LYS A 258 3.38 -17.34 10.80
N ASN A 259 2.91 -17.03 9.60
CA ASN A 259 3.57 -16.09 8.68
C ASN A 259 3.56 -14.66 9.25
N GLY A 260 2.42 -14.22 9.78
CA GLY A 260 2.29 -12.89 10.38
C GLY A 260 3.21 -12.67 11.59
N ARG A 261 3.25 -13.63 12.55
CA ARG A 261 4.20 -13.56 13.67
C ARG A 261 5.67 -13.59 13.24
N ALA A 262 5.99 -14.34 12.20
CA ALA A 262 7.35 -14.39 11.68
C ALA A 262 7.76 -13.06 11.02
N GLU A 263 6.84 -12.39 10.32
CA GLU A 263 7.08 -11.05 9.76
C GLU A 263 7.23 -9.99 10.87
N ASP A 264 6.37 -10.03 11.91
CA ASP A 264 6.48 -9.15 13.09
C ASP A 264 7.84 -9.28 13.81
N ALA A 265 8.42 -10.48 13.76
CA ALA A 265 9.71 -10.83 14.34
C ALA A 265 10.90 -10.55 13.41
N ALA A 266 10.68 -10.06 12.18
CA ALA A 266 11.77 -9.66 11.29
C ALA A 266 12.62 -8.55 11.92
N LYS A 267 13.87 -8.45 11.48
CA LYS A 267 14.86 -7.52 12.06
C LYS A 267 15.20 -6.33 11.16
N ASN A 268 14.63 -6.30 9.96
CA ASN A 268 14.91 -5.35 8.91
C ASN A 268 13.62 -4.60 8.51
N ASN A 269 13.62 -3.93 7.36
CA ASN A 269 12.49 -3.20 6.79
C ASN A 269 11.13 -3.94 6.85
N HIS A 270 11.10 -5.28 6.78
CA HIS A 270 9.87 -6.06 6.90
C HIS A 270 9.12 -5.79 8.21
N ALA A 271 9.81 -5.71 9.35
CA ALA A 271 9.16 -5.45 10.64
C ALA A 271 8.72 -3.98 10.80
N ILE A 272 9.41 -3.04 10.16
CA ILE A 272 8.98 -1.64 10.10
C ILE A 272 7.66 -1.55 9.31
N TRP A 273 7.60 -2.19 8.14
CA TRP A 273 6.40 -2.25 7.32
C TRP A 273 5.28 -3.06 7.95
N PHE A 274 5.58 -4.08 8.76
CA PHE A 274 4.59 -4.78 9.56
C PHE A 274 3.87 -3.83 10.52
N ASP A 275 4.61 -3.05 11.32
CA ASP A 275 4.03 -2.10 12.28
C ASP A 275 3.27 -0.96 11.57
N ALA A 276 3.79 -0.47 10.44
CA ALA A 276 3.12 0.56 9.64
C ALA A 276 1.76 0.08 9.11
N GLN A 277 1.71 -1.15 8.58
CA GLN A 277 0.47 -1.79 8.14
C GLN A 277 -0.48 -2.03 9.32
N ALA A 278 0.01 -2.66 10.39
CA ALA A 278 -0.79 -2.99 11.57
C ALA A 278 -1.44 -1.75 12.18
N THR A 279 -0.70 -0.63 12.28
CA THR A 279 -1.23 0.64 12.78
C THR A 279 -2.35 1.17 11.89
N GLN A 280 -2.12 1.25 10.58
CA GLN A 280 -3.10 1.82 9.65
C GLN A 280 -4.35 0.95 9.49
N PHE A 281 -4.18 -0.37 9.39
CA PHE A 281 -5.29 -1.30 9.30
C PHE A 281 -6.09 -1.34 10.61
N ALA A 282 -5.43 -1.21 11.78
CA ALA A 282 -6.11 -1.08 13.06
C ALA A 282 -6.99 0.18 13.11
N LEU A 283 -6.45 1.35 12.69
CA LEU A 283 -7.24 2.58 12.63
C LEU A 283 -8.43 2.41 11.70
N PHE A 284 -8.21 1.89 10.48
CA PHE A 284 -9.28 1.68 9.50
C PHE A 284 -10.36 0.72 10.03
N ALA A 285 -9.97 -0.39 10.65
CA ALA A 285 -10.84 -1.40 11.25
C ALA A 285 -11.46 -0.99 12.60
N ARG A 286 -11.40 0.30 12.98
CA ARG A 286 -12.00 0.85 14.21
C ARG A 286 -11.39 0.26 15.50
N ARG A 287 -10.08 -0.04 15.49
CA ARG A 287 -9.29 -0.56 16.62
C ARG A 287 -8.17 0.41 17.04
N PRO A 288 -8.50 1.63 17.52
CA PRO A 288 -7.51 2.65 17.82
C PRO A 288 -6.61 2.30 19.01
N ASP A 289 -7.08 1.43 19.91
CA ASP A 289 -6.33 0.84 21.02
C ASP A 289 -5.10 0.07 20.51
N LEU A 290 -5.30 -0.76 19.49
CA LEU A 290 -4.24 -1.56 18.90
C LEU A 290 -3.26 -0.68 18.10
N ALA A 291 -3.78 0.30 17.35
CA ALA A 291 -2.93 1.27 16.65
C ALA A 291 -2.02 2.03 17.62
N LYS A 292 -2.57 2.49 18.74
CA LYS A 292 -1.82 3.16 19.81
C LYS A 292 -0.74 2.25 20.39
N ALA A 293 -1.09 1.00 20.74
CA ALA A 293 -0.14 0.06 21.31
C ALA A 293 1.04 -0.25 20.38
N VAL A 294 0.79 -0.40 19.07
CA VAL A 294 1.86 -0.58 18.08
C VAL A 294 2.75 0.66 18.00
N ALA A 295 2.16 1.85 17.91
CA ALA A 295 2.89 3.12 17.82
C ALA A 295 3.76 3.39 19.07
N GLU A 296 3.25 3.14 20.28
CA GLU A 296 3.99 3.30 21.53
C GLU A 296 5.15 2.30 21.67
N ALA A 297 5.00 1.10 21.11
CA ALA A 297 6.05 0.08 21.13
C ALA A 297 7.12 0.29 20.05
N PHE A 298 6.81 1.03 18.98
CA PHE A 298 7.67 1.19 17.79
C PHE A 298 9.09 1.69 18.11
N PRO A 299 9.32 2.73 18.95
CA PRO A 299 10.68 3.18 19.26
C PRO A 299 11.54 2.08 19.88
N LYS A 300 10.98 1.30 20.81
CA LYS A 300 11.70 0.23 21.50
C LYS A 300 11.88 -1.01 20.61
N ARG A 301 10.87 -1.36 19.79
CA ARG A 301 10.86 -2.60 18.99
C ARG A 301 11.55 -2.46 17.65
N ARG A 302 11.55 -1.27 17.05
CA ARG A 302 12.04 -1.03 15.68
C ARG A 302 13.20 -0.05 15.65
N ILE A 303 13.03 1.16 16.18
CA ILE A 303 14.09 2.19 16.12
C ILE A 303 15.35 1.71 16.86
N ALA A 304 15.24 1.43 18.16
CA ALA A 304 16.39 1.07 18.99
C ALA A 304 17.21 -0.15 18.50
N PRO A 305 16.60 -1.27 18.03
CA PRO A 305 17.38 -2.42 17.58
C PRO A 305 17.81 -2.38 16.10
N GLN A 306 17.18 -1.56 15.24
CA GLN A 306 17.49 -1.56 13.80
C GLN A 306 18.39 -0.39 13.38
N PHE A 307 18.29 0.76 14.06
CA PHE A 307 19.06 1.95 13.76
C PHE A 307 20.29 2.05 14.67
N GLN A 308 21.44 2.38 14.08
CA GLN A 308 22.64 2.73 14.82
C GLN A 308 22.62 4.21 15.23
N PRO A 309 23.45 4.63 16.21
CA PRO A 309 23.53 6.04 16.62
C PRO A 309 23.88 7.03 15.51
N ASP A 310 24.55 6.58 14.44
CA ASP A 310 24.87 7.37 13.25
C ASP A 310 23.71 7.46 12.23
N GLY A 311 22.57 6.85 12.55
CA GLY A 311 21.38 6.77 11.70
C GLY A 311 21.41 5.63 10.67
N SER A 312 22.48 4.83 10.62
CA SER A 312 22.57 3.72 9.67
C SER A 312 21.65 2.55 10.04
N LEU A 313 21.23 1.80 9.01
CA LEU A 313 20.43 0.57 9.11
C LEU A 313 21.28 -0.61 8.59
N PRO A 314 22.02 -1.34 9.46
CA PRO A 314 23.03 -2.30 9.02
C PRO A 314 22.49 -3.42 8.12
N LEU A 315 21.28 -3.93 8.42
CA LEU A 315 20.66 -4.99 7.62
C LEU A 315 20.19 -4.52 6.24
N GLU A 316 19.87 -3.24 6.09
CA GLU A 316 19.53 -2.66 4.78
C GLU A 316 20.79 -2.37 3.96
N ILE A 317 21.82 -1.82 4.60
CA ILE A 317 23.09 -1.48 3.95
C ILE A 317 23.83 -2.73 3.46
N ALA A 318 23.65 -3.87 4.12
CA ALA A 318 24.23 -5.15 3.69
C ALA A 318 23.61 -5.74 2.40
N ARG A 319 22.52 -5.16 1.86
CA ARG A 319 21.82 -5.68 0.68
C ARG A 319 22.49 -5.25 -0.62
N THR A 320 22.31 -6.06 -1.67
CA THR A 320 22.80 -5.75 -3.03
C THR A 320 22.25 -4.44 -3.60
N ARG A 321 21.09 -3.99 -3.10
CA ARG A 321 20.46 -2.70 -3.42
C ARG A 321 20.35 -1.82 -2.16
N SER A 322 21.46 -1.63 -1.45
CA SER A 322 21.53 -0.93 -0.15
C SER A 322 20.77 0.39 -0.11
N PHE A 323 21.06 1.31 -1.04
CA PHE A 323 20.37 2.62 -1.11
C PHE A 323 18.85 2.48 -1.23
N HIS A 324 18.35 1.51 -2.00
CA HIS A 324 16.92 1.26 -2.11
C HIS A 324 16.32 0.78 -0.78
N TYR A 325 16.96 -0.17 -0.11
CA TYR A 325 16.45 -0.70 1.16
C TYR A 325 16.49 0.33 2.29
N SER A 326 17.54 1.17 2.34
CA SER A 326 17.63 2.25 3.33
C SER A 326 16.59 3.36 3.12
N VAL A 327 16.20 3.65 1.88
CA VAL A 327 15.10 4.61 1.58
C VAL A 327 13.73 3.98 1.79
N TYR A 328 13.64 2.66 1.65
CA TYR A 328 12.38 1.92 1.76
C TYR A 328 11.98 1.64 3.21
N ALA A 329 12.95 1.49 4.12
CA ALA A 329 12.74 1.40 5.57
C ALA A 329 12.37 2.77 6.16
#